data_AF-A0A3D2UMV9-F1
#
_entry.id   AF-A0A3D2UMV9-F1
#
_cell.length_a   1.000
_cell.length_b   1.000
_cell.length_c   1.000
_cell.angle_alpha   90.00
_cell.angle_beta   90.00
_cell.angle_gamma   90.00
#
_symmetry.space_group_name_H-M   'P 1'
#
loop_
_entity.id
_entity.type
_entity.pdbx_description
1 polymer ?
#
loop_
_entity_poly.entity_id
_entity_poly.type
_entity_poly.pdbx_seq_one_letter_code
_entity_poly.pdbx_strand_id
1 'polypeptide(L)'
;MKRNINLMMLTLAMIMALVASAIGPTVVYADEGTPPEPTSEETTNETTEETTEPVEEITVPEILEQAPEGTEIVVVNEEGEAEPLATEEAAEIISNSDPMWCPEGVNPGGVGCTPPFSDFASLLIELNGGSYTGNGVIWVEDGYDGNDNAQIEFDGNVLTNLSNNNLTINGGWDGVHGGGNITGTSSLDVSMVFVNWNGNITLNDLDINATDGAGFGLFVSNTGNIALDNVSVNGTTTNSFGFGDGAVIDTTGNVNITESEFNNNATNGLQVESGGTVTL
;
A
#
# COMPACT_ATOMS: atom_id res chain seq x y z
N MET A 1 12.24 37.18 9.10
CA MET A 1 11.04 37.63 8.36
C MET A 1 11.06 37.32 6.86
N LYS A 2 12.23 37.21 6.18
CA LYS A 2 12.31 36.79 4.76
C LYS A 2 12.12 35.28 4.50
N ARG A 3 12.38 34.41 5.49
CA ARG A 3 12.25 32.94 5.33
C ARG A 3 10.79 32.46 5.25
N ASN A 4 9.90 33.09 6.02
CA ASN A 4 8.47 32.74 6.05
C ASN A 4 7.70 33.26 4.83
N ILE A 5 8.21 34.30 4.15
CA ILE A 5 7.61 34.82 2.91
C ILE A 5 7.87 33.87 1.73
N ASN A 6 9.03 33.21 1.70
CA ASN A 6 9.32 32.20 0.66
C ASN A 6 8.49 30.93 0.84
N LEU A 7 8.29 30.46 2.08
CA LEU A 7 7.48 29.28 2.37
C LEU A 7 5.99 29.52 2.07
N MET A 8 5.46 30.70 2.43
CA MET A 8 4.07 31.09 2.14
C MET A 8 3.79 31.33 0.65
N MET A 9 4.82 31.71 -0.13
CA MET A 9 4.71 31.81 -1.60
C MET A 9 4.79 30.44 -2.27
N LEU A 10 5.53 29.49 -1.70
CA LEU A 10 5.66 28.12 -2.21
C LEU A 10 4.33 27.36 -2.08
N THR A 11 3.69 27.45 -0.91
CA THR A 11 2.39 26.81 -0.64
C THR A 11 1.27 27.45 -1.48
N LEU A 12 1.29 28.77 -1.65
CA LEU A 12 0.31 29.46 -2.49
C LEU A 12 0.46 29.12 -3.99
N ALA A 13 1.70 28.94 -4.48
CA ALA A 13 1.94 28.56 -5.87
C ALA A 13 1.46 27.12 -6.17
N MET A 14 1.65 26.20 -5.22
CA MET A 14 1.21 24.80 -5.33
C MET A 14 -0.32 24.69 -5.34
N ILE A 15 -1.00 25.42 -4.45
CA ILE A 15 -2.47 25.48 -4.42
C ILE A 15 -3.04 26.12 -5.69
N MET A 16 -2.40 27.17 -6.23
CA MET A 16 -2.88 27.84 -7.44
C MET A 16 -2.73 26.97 -8.71
N ALA A 17 -1.70 26.12 -8.77
CA ALA A 17 -1.53 25.15 -9.85
C ALA A 17 -2.63 24.06 -9.81
N LEU A 18 -3.04 23.61 -8.62
CA LEU A 18 -4.14 22.64 -8.44
C LEU A 18 -5.51 23.22 -8.81
N VAL A 19 -5.75 24.51 -8.57
CA VAL A 19 -7.04 25.15 -8.95
C VAL A 19 -7.12 25.40 -10.46
N ALA A 20 -5.98 25.59 -11.15
CA ALA A 20 -5.96 25.80 -12.60
C ALA A 20 -6.26 24.53 -13.41
N SER A 21 -6.03 23.32 -12.88
CA SER A 21 -6.37 22.06 -13.56
C SER A 21 -7.86 21.72 -13.51
N ALA A 22 -8.64 22.38 -12.63
CA ALA A 22 -10.08 22.17 -12.48
C ALA A 22 -10.97 23.07 -13.37
N ILE A 23 -10.39 23.95 -14.20
CA ILE A 23 -11.15 24.89 -15.05
C ILE A 23 -11.09 24.42 -16.50
N GLY A 24 -11.95 23.46 -16.84
CA GLY A 24 -12.18 23.07 -18.22
C GLY A 24 -13.36 22.13 -18.45
N PRO A 25 -14.57 22.37 -17.90
CA PRO A 25 -15.72 21.58 -18.34
C PRO A 25 -16.06 21.94 -19.80
N THR A 26 -15.89 20.99 -20.71
CA THR A 26 -16.48 21.05 -22.05
C THR A 26 -18.00 20.95 -21.90
N VAL A 27 -18.72 21.97 -22.38
CA VAL A 27 -20.18 22.00 -22.35
C VAL A 27 -20.74 20.99 -23.36
N VAL A 28 -21.49 20.00 -22.87
CA VAL A 28 -22.30 19.09 -23.69
C VAL A 28 -23.77 19.51 -23.53
N TYR A 29 -24.46 19.74 -24.66
CA TYR A 29 -25.89 20.08 -24.67
C TYR A 29 -26.72 18.79 -24.65
N ALA A 30 -27.54 18.60 -23.61
CA ALA A 30 -28.57 17.55 -23.57
C ALA A 30 -29.83 18.02 -24.31
N ASP A 31 -30.32 17.16 -25.20
CA ASP A 31 -31.54 17.31 -25.99
C ASP A 31 -32.80 17.22 -25.11
N GLU A 32 -33.80 18.04 -25.42
CA GLU A 32 -35.02 18.23 -24.63
C GLU A 32 -36.00 17.07 -24.82
N GLY A 33 -35.92 16.08 -23.93
CA GLY A 33 -36.95 15.05 -23.75
C GLY A 33 -37.46 15.04 -22.31
N THR A 34 -38.69 15.50 -22.11
CA THR A 34 -39.38 15.56 -20.81
C THR A 34 -39.46 14.17 -20.15
N PRO A 35 -38.98 13.99 -18.91
CA PRO A 35 -39.20 12.75 -18.15
C PRO A 35 -40.65 12.66 -17.64
N PRO A 36 -41.32 11.50 -17.71
CA PRO A 36 -42.59 11.30 -17.01
C PRO A 36 -42.39 11.19 -15.48
N GLU A 37 -43.36 11.69 -14.72
CA GLU A 37 -43.40 11.63 -13.24
C GLU A 37 -43.31 10.18 -12.72
N PRO A 38 -42.65 9.94 -11.56
CA PRO A 38 -42.69 8.64 -10.92
C PRO A 38 -44.03 8.43 -10.19
N THR A 39 -44.77 7.42 -10.63
CA THR A 39 -45.89 6.82 -9.90
C THR A 39 -45.34 6.04 -8.70
N SER A 40 -45.92 6.32 -7.53
CA SER A 40 -45.76 5.55 -6.30
C SER A 40 -46.52 4.23 -6.42
N GLU A 41 -45.81 3.10 -6.36
CA GLU A 41 -46.41 1.78 -6.09
C GLU A 41 -45.87 1.26 -4.75
N GLU A 42 -46.80 1.08 -3.80
CA GLU A 42 -46.66 0.26 -2.61
C GLU A 42 -46.53 -1.20 -3.05
N THR A 43 -45.54 -1.93 -2.55
CA THR A 43 -45.55 -3.39 -2.62
C THR A 43 -45.05 -3.99 -1.31
N THR A 44 -46.02 -4.54 -0.59
CA THR A 44 -45.88 -5.50 0.50
C THR A 44 -45.64 -6.89 -0.10
N ASN A 45 -44.60 -7.64 0.30
CA ASN A 45 -44.73 -8.88 1.10
C ASN A 45 -43.41 -9.68 1.24
N GLU A 46 -43.37 -10.42 2.36
CA GLU A 46 -42.73 -11.72 2.61
C GLU A 46 -41.20 -11.87 2.82
N THR A 47 -40.88 -11.95 4.11
CA THR A 47 -39.95 -12.86 4.77
C THR A 47 -39.47 -14.06 3.95
N THR A 48 -38.15 -14.19 3.84
CA THR A 48 -37.45 -15.49 3.79
C THR A 48 -36.27 -15.40 4.75
N GLU A 49 -36.32 -16.16 5.85
CA GLU A 49 -35.17 -16.42 6.70
C GLU A 49 -34.20 -17.31 5.90
N GLU A 50 -33.10 -16.74 5.43
CA GLU A 50 -31.96 -17.51 4.95
C GLU A 50 -31.06 -17.78 6.16
N THR A 51 -31.09 -19.03 6.63
CA THR A 51 -30.13 -19.53 7.60
C THR A 51 -28.79 -19.65 6.89
N THR A 52 -27.88 -18.71 7.15
CA THR A 52 -26.47 -18.83 6.77
C THR A 52 -25.81 -19.86 7.69
N GLU A 53 -25.66 -21.09 7.20
CA GLU A 53 -24.65 -22.01 7.73
C GLU A 53 -23.25 -21.42 7.46
N PRO A 54 -22.26 -21.66 8.32
CA PRO A 54 -20.91 -21.14 8.10
C PRO A 54 -20.33 -21.78 6.85
N VAL A 55 -19.82 -20.97 5.92
CA VAL A 55 -18.92 -21.46 4.87
C VAL A 55 -17.61 -21.82 5.58
N GLU A 56 -17.39 -23.12 5.78
CA GLU A 56 -16.08 -23.62 6.22
C GLU A 56 -15.02 -23.25 5.17
N GLU A 57 -13.90 -22.72 5.63
CA GLU A 57 -12.74 -22.43 4.79
C GLU A 57 -12.20 -23.74 4.23
N ILE A 58 -12.25 -23.92 2.92
CA ILE A 58 -11.70 -25.10 2.26
C ILE A 58 -10.18 -25.03 2.35
N THR A 59 -9.61 -25.86 3.22
CA THR A 59 -8.16 -25.98 3.38
C THR A 59 -7.58 -26.91 2.30
N VAL A 60 -6.30 -26.78 1.95
CA VAL A 60 -5.62 -27.65 0.97
C VAL A 60 -5.87 -29.16 1.20
N PRO A 61 -5.94 -29.68 2.44
CA PRO A 61 -6.36 -31.06 2.70
C PRO A 61 -7.76 -31.43 2.17
N GLU A 62 -8.74 -30.52 2.20
CA GLU A 62 -10.10 -30.78 1.71
C GLU A 62 -10.20 -30.78 0.18
N ILE A 63 -9.34 -30.02 -0.51
CA ILE A 63 -9.24 -30.06 -1.98
C ILE A 63 -8.70 -31.43 -2.44
N LEU A 64 -7.79 -32.04 -1.67
CA LEU A 64 -7.31 -33.40 -1.91
C LEU A 64 -8.38 -34.48 -1.63
N GLU A 65 -9.32 -34.26 -0.71
CA GLU A 65 -10.41 -35.21 -0.43
C GLU A 65 -11.57 -35.14 -1.44
N GLN A 66 -11.74 -34.01 -2.14
CA GLN A 66 -12.76 -33.87 -3.20
C GLN A 66 -12.30 -34.38 -4.58
N ALA A 67 -11.01 -34.67 -4.75
CA ALA A 67 -10.50 -35.30 -5.96
C ALA A 67 -11.01 -36.76 -6.03
N PRO A 68 -11.57 -37.21 -7.17
CA PRO A 68 -11.94 -38.62 -7.34
C PRO A 68 -10.73 -39.51 -7.04
N GLU A 69 -10.93 -40.59 -6.26
CA GLU A 69 -9.86 -41.54 -5.95
C GLU A 69 -9.13 -41.97 -7.24
N GLY A 70 -7.83 -41.70 -7.30
CA GLY A 70 -6.98 -41.98 -8.47
C GLY A 70 -6.78 -40.82 -9.46
N THR A 71 -7.16 -39.59 -9.11
CA THR A 71 -6.81 -38.39 -9.88
C THR A 71 -5.50 -37.81 -9.36
N GLU A 72 -4.45 -37.85 -10.19
CA GLU A 72 -3.16 -37.22 -9.89
C GLU A 72 -3.27 -35.72 -10.19
N ILE A 73 -3.24 -34.88 -9.15
CA ILE A 73 -3.18 -33.42 -9.30
C ILE A 73 -1.71 -33.06 -9.52
N VAL A 74 -1.45 -32.43 -10.66
CA VAL A 74 -0.11 -32.08 -11.12
C VAL A 74 -0.06 -30.56 -11.28
N VAL A 75 0.91 -29.92 -10.65
CA VAL A 75 1.21 -28.49 -10.89
C VAL A 75 2.04 -28.42 -12.16
N VAL A 76 1.74 -27.47 -13.03
CA VAL A 76 2.44 -27.33 -14.33
C VAL A 76 3.36 -26.11 -14.25
N ASN A 77 4.65 -26.29 -14.52
CA ASN A 77 5.63 -25.19 -14.54
C ASN A 77 5.49 -24.31 -15.81
N GLU A 78 6.30 -23.25 -15.91
CA GLU A 78 6.25 -22.28 -17.03
C GLU A 78 6.57 -22.93 -18.39
N GLU A 79 7.30 -24.05 -18.39
CA GLU A 79 7.63 -24.85 -19.57
C GLU A 79 6.52 -25.85 -19.97
N GLY A 80 5.43 -25.96 -19.20
CA GLY A 80 4.32 -26.87 -19.48
C GLY A 80 4.56 -28.31 -19.01
N GLU A 81 5.53 -28.53 -18.12
CA GLU A 81 5.89 -29.84 -17.57
C GLU A 81 5.26 -30.09 -16.19
N ALA A 82 5.03 -31.37 -15.88
CA ALA A 82 4.35 -31.86 -14.70
C ALA A 82 5.28 -31.91 -13.47
N GLU A 83 5.06 -31.02 -12.50
CA GLU A 83 5.75 -30.95 -11.20
C GLU A 83 4.91 -31.61 -10.08
N PRO A 84 5.46 -32.53 -9.28
CA PRO A 84 4.80 -33.05 -8.07
C PRO A 84 4.63 -31.94 -7.01
N LEU A 85 3.44 -31.82 -6.42
CA LEU A 85 3.09 -30.88 -5.32
C LEU A 85 4.02 -30.92 -4.07
N ALA A 86 4.91 -31.89 -3.99
CA ALA A 86 5.84 -32.10 -2.87
C ALA A 86 7.32 -31.82 -3.24
N THR A 87 7.59 -31.25 -4.41
CA THR A 87 8.93 -30.73 -4.73
C THR A 87 9.13 -29.36 -4.08
N GLU A 88 10.36 -29.05 -3.71
CA GLU A 88 10.74 -27.74 -3.17
C GLU A 88 10.43 -26.63 -4.20
N GLU A 89 10.59 -26.93 -5.49
CA GLU A 89 10.22 -26.05 -6.61
C GLU A 89 8.69 -25.83 -6.72
N ALA A 90 7.83 -26.82 -6.48
CA ALA A 90 6.38 -26.62 -6.45
C ALA A 90 5.90 -25.87 -5.19
N ALA A 91 6.65 -25.98 -4.08
CA ALA A 91 6.43 -25.18 -2.89
C ALA A 91 6.85 -23.72 -3.13
N GLU A 92 7.98 -23.45 -3.79
CA GLU A 92 8.44 -22.10 -4.20
C GLU A 92 7.51 -21.45 -5.23
N ILE A 93 6.86 -22.22 -6.11
CA ILE A 93 5.86 -21.71 -7.07
C ILE A 93 4.52 -21.32 -6.39
N ILE A 94 4.23 -21.87 -5.21
CA ILE A 94 3.10 -21.47 -4.36
C ILE A 94 3.56 -20.47 -3.26
N SER A 95 4.87 -20.26 -3.10
CA SER A 95 5.53 -19.53 -2.01
C SER A 95 6.37 -18.35 -2.49
N ASN A 96 5.88 -17.61 -3.49
CA ASN A 96 6.32 -16.24 -3.68
C ASN A 96 5.07 -15.39 -3.82
N SER A 97 4.94 -14.38 -2.98
CA SER A 97 5.01 -13.01 -3.49
C SER A 97 4.43 -12.02 -2.48
N ASP A 98 5.33 -11.30 -1.87
CA ASP A 98 5.08 -10.08 -1.15
C ASP A 98 5.21 -8.88 -2.11
N PRO A 99 4.45 -7.79 -1.90
CA PRO A 99 3.80 -7.43 -0.65
C PRO A 99 2.38 -7.97 -0.48
N MET A 100 1.99 -8.25 0.77
CA MET A 100 0.65 -8.71 1.16
C MET A 100 0.04 -7.81 2.23
N TRP A 101 -1.19 -7.33 2.03
CA TRP A 101 -1.93 -6.61 3.07
C TRP A 101 -2.78 -7.58 3.89
N CYS A 102 -2.77 -7.41 5.21
CA CYS A 102 -3.62 -8.14 6.15
C CYS A 102 -4.31 -7.17 7.12
N PRO A 103 -5.55 -7.47 7.57
CA PRO A 103 -6.19 -6.71 8.63
C PRO A 103 -5.36 -6.70 9.91
N GLU A 104 -5.45 -5.63 10.69
CA GLU A 104 -4.74 -5.54 11.97
C GLU A 104 -5.07 -6.73 12.88
N GLY A 105 -4.02 -7.38 13.39
CA GLY A 105 -4.14 -8.58 14.24
C GLY A 105 -4.29 -9.90 13.49
N VAL A 106 -4.32 -9.88 12.15
CA VAL A 106 -4.28 -11.08 11.31
C VAL A 106 -2.84 -11.30 10.82
N ASN A 107 -2.34 -12.52 11.01
CA ASN A 107 -1.02 -12.91 10.50
C ASN A 107 -1.06 -13.06 8.96
N PRO A 108 0.09 -12.89 8.28
CA PRO A 108 0.23 -13.10 6.83
C PRO A 108 -0.44 -14.38 6.35
N GLY A 109 -1.18 -14.30 5.25
CA GLY A 109 -1.92 -15.44 4.68
C GLY A 109 -3.20 -15.83 5.42
N GLY A 110 -3.57 -15.09 6.48
CA GLY A 110 -4.80 -15.30 7.22
C GLY A 110 -6.05 -14.77 6.52
N VAL A 111 -7.20 -14.99 7.16
CA VAL A 111 -8.51 -14.60 6.64
C VAL A 111 -8.58 -13.08 6.42
N GLY A 112 -8.97 -12.68 5.21
CA GLY A 112 -9.13 -11.28 4.85
C GLY A 112 -7.83 -10.58 4.43
N CYS A 113 -6.70 -11.28 4.42
CA CYS A 113 -5.51 -10.80 3.71
C CYS A 113 -5.77 -10.76 2.20
N THR A 114 -5.03 -9.89 1.51
CA THR A 114 -4.96 -9.94 0.06
C THR A 114 -4.28 -11.24 -0.40
N PRO A 115 -4.45 -11.64 -1.67
CA PRO A 115 -3.49 -12.52 -2.31
C PRO A 115 -2.06 -11.97 -2.23
N PRO A 116 -1.03 -12.82 -2.38
CA PRO A 116 0.35 -12.40 -2.61
C PRO A 116 0.51 -11.68 -3.97
N PHE A 117 1.39 -10.67 -4.05
CA PHE A 117 1.68 -9.88 -5.27
C PHE A 117 3.17 -9.69 -5.44
N SER A 118 3.69 -9.59 -6.67
CA SER A 118 5.14 -9.45 -6.92
C SER A 118 5.70 -8.04 -6.68
N ASP A 119 4.83 -7.05 -6.58
CA ASP A 119 5.18 -5.64 -6.49
C ASP A 119 4.08 -4.83 -5.80
N PHE A 120 4.45 -3.64 -5.30
CA PHE A 120 3.48 -2.76 -4.66
C PHE A 120 2.44 -2.24 -5.65
N ALA A 121 2.79 -2.06 -6.93
CA ALA A 121 1.84 -1.57 -7.93
C ALA A 121 0.61 -2.50 -8.03
N SER A 122 0.83 -3.80 -8.05
CA SER A 122 -0.22 -4.83 -8.13
C SER A 122 -1.02 -4.90 -6.84
N LEU A 123 -0.37 -4.83 -5.67
CA LEU A 123 -1.04 -4.73 -4.38
C LEU A 123 -1.93 -3.48 -4.30
N LEU A 124 -1.43 -2.32 -4.71
CA LEU A 124 -2.17 -1.05 -4.66
C LEU A 124 -3.39 -1.05 -5.59
N ILE A 125 -3.30 -1.72 -6.75
CA ILE A 125 -4.45 -1.95 -7.63
C ILE A 125 -5.52 -2.79 -6.92
N GLU A 126 -5.11 -3.87 -6.26
CA GLU A 126 -6.03 -4.74 -5.50
C GLU A 126 -6.68 -3.99 -4.33
N LEU A 127 -5.91 -3.23 -3.56
CA LEU A 127 -6.42 -2.45 -2.42
C LEU A 127 -7.42 -1.38 -2.85
N ASN A 128 -7.24 -0.79 -4.04
CA ASN A 128 -8.18 0.19 -4.60
C ASN A 128 -9.46 -0.46 -5.13
N GLY A 129 -9.35 -1.63 -5.78
CA GLY A 129 -10.49 -2.34 -6.36
C GLY A 129 -11.29 -3.21 -5.38
N GLY A 130 -10.66 -3.63 -4.29
CA GLY A 130 -11.21 -4.57 -3.31
C GLY A 130 -12.06 -3.93 -2.21
N SER A 131 -12.59 -4.79 -1.33
CA SER A 131 -13.41 -4.40 -0.17
C SER A 131 -12.61 -4.30 1.13
N TYR A 132 -11.29 -4.09 1.04
CA TYR A 132 -10.40 -3.98 2.19
C TYR A 132 -10.70 -2.72 3.00
N THR A 133 -10.89 -2.87 4.30
CA THR A 133 -11.24 -1.77 5.22
C THR A 133 -10.61 -1.99 6.59
N GLY A 134 -10.54 -0.91 7.37
CA GLY A 134 -9.97 -0.96 8.72
C GLY A 134 -8.45 -0.79 8.73
N ASN A 135 -7.87 -0.90 9.92
CA ASN A 135 -6.42 -0.87 10.08
C ASN A 135 -5.81 -2.11 9.45
N GLY A 136 -4.60 -1.99 8.92
CA GLY A 136 -3.92 -3.13 8.34
C GLY A 136 -2.40 -3.01 8.31
N VAL A 137 -1.78 -4.15 8.04
CA VAL A 137 -0.34 -4.34 7.96
C VAL A 137 -0.02 -4.87 6.56
N ILE A 138 0.88 -4.20 5.87
CA ILE A 138 1.51 -4.74 4.67
C ILE A 138 2.79 -5.47 5.12
N TRP A 139 2.89 -6.73 4.74
CA TRP A 139 4.05 -7.57 5.00
C TRP A 139 4.90 -7.67 3.73
N VAL A 140 6.19 -7.43 3.89
CA VAL A 140 7.21 -7.47 2.85
C VAL A 140 8.33 -8.38 3.34
N GLU A 141 8.68 -9.37 2.53
CA GLU A 141 9.68 -10.39 2.80
C GLU A 141 11.09 -9.78 2.84
N ASP A 142 11.99 -10.39 3.60
CA ASP A 142 13.40 -10.01 3.68
C ASP A 142 14.16 -10.21 2.35
N GLY A 143 13.61 -11.05 1.47
CA GLY A 143 14.08 -11.28 0.12
C GLY A 143 13.62 -10.22 -0.89
N TYR A 144 12.70 -9.32 -0.52
CA TYR A 144 12.19 -8.30 -1.44
C TYR A 144 13.30 -7.35 -1.89
N ASP A 145 13.49 -7.26 -3.20
CA ASP A 145 14.63 -6.58 -3.82
C ASP A 145 14.23 -5.38 -4.71
N GLY A 146 13.00 -4.87 -4.57
CA GLY A 146 12.52 -3.70 -5.29
C GLY A 146 12.11 -4.05 -6.73
N ASN A 147 11.14 -4.95 -6.90
CA ASN A 147 10.58 -5.26 -8.22
C ASN A 147 9.62 -4.16 -8.74
N ASP A 148 9.60 -3.00 -8.09
CA ASP A 148 8.77 -1.85 -8.45
C ASP A 148 9.43 -1.05 -9.58
N ASN A 149 8.67 -0.78 -10.65
CA ASN A 149 9.18 -0.04 -11.81
C ASN A 149 8.84 1.46 -11.78
N ALA A 150 8.17 1.90 -10.72
CA ALA A 150 7.71 3.27 -10.52
C ALA A 150 7.54 3.55 -9.02
N GLN A 151 7.45 4.82 -8.68
CA GLN A 151 7.14 5.29 -7.32
C GLN A 151 5.99 4.50 -6.68
N ILE A 152 6.22 4.04 -5.44
CA ILE A 152 5.21 3.39 -4.60
C ILE A 152 4.37 4.48 -3.95
N GLU A 153 3.15 4.70 -4.44
CA GLU A 153 2.29 5.80 -4.00
C GLU A 153 1.02 5.31 -3.28
N PHE A 154 0.96 5.62 -1.97
CA PHE A 154 -0.24 5.50 -1.15
C PHE A 154 -0.98 6.84 -1.12
N ASP A 155 -1.87 7.06 -2.09
CA ASP A 155 -2.76 8.22 -2.12
C ASP A 155 -4.12 7.90 -1.48
N GLY A 156 -4.45 8.58 -0.40
CA GLY A 156 -5.72 8.43 0.31
C GLY A 156 -6.96 8.90 -0.46
N ASN A 157 -6.79 9.65 -1.56
CA ASN A 157 -7.87 9.94 -2.51
C ASN A 157 -8.13 8.79 -3.48
N VAL A 158 -7.17 7.87 -3.63
CA VAL A 158 -7.31 6.63 -4.41
C VAL A 158 -7.80 5.52 -3.47
N LEU A 159 -7.06 5.26 -2.39
CA LEU A 159 -7.36 4.22 -1.39
C LEU A 159 -8.37 4.71 -0.34
N THR A 160 -9.53 5.18 -0.80
CA THR A 160 -10.53 5.88 0.03
C THR A 160 -11.11 5.02 1.16
N ASN A 161 -11.14 3.70 1.00
CA ASN A 161 -11.61 2.75 2.01
C ASN A 161 -10.62 2.54 3.17
N LEU A 162 -9.34 2.86 2.94
CA LEU A 162 -8.24 2.60 3.85
C LEU A 162 -7.69 3.88 4.48
N SER A 163 -7.78 5.02 3.80
CA SER A 163 -7.06 6.25 4.17
C SER A 163 -7.43 6.86 5.52
N ASN A 164 -8.57 6.49 6.10
CA ASN A 164 -8.98 6.90 7.45
C ASN A 164 -8.47 5.96 8.56
N ASN A 165 -7.77 4.89 8.21
CA ASN A 165 -7.31 3.84 9.11
C ASN A 165 -5.78 3.83 9.21
N ASN A 166 -5.26 3.21 10.28
CA ASN A 166 -3.82 3.07 10.45
C ASN A 166 -3.26 2.07 9.44
N LEU A 167 -2.13 2.43 8.85
CA LEU A 167 -1.36 1.58 7.96
C LEU A 167 0.01 1.31 8.59
N THR A 168 0.34 0.03 8.69
CA THR A 168 1.71 -0.40 9.01
C THR A 168 2.30 -1.08 7.78
N ILE A 169 3.58 -0.85 7.50
CA ILE A 169 4.37 -1.64 6.56
C ILE A 169 5.53 -2.25 7.33
N ASN A 170 5.59 -3.58 7.38
CA ASN A 170 6.66 -4.35 8.00
C ASN A 170 7.48 -5.00 6.90
N GLY A 171 8.72 -4.55 6.74
CA GLY A 171 9.72 -5.26 5.96
C GLY A 171 10.39 -6.37 6.77
N GLY A 172 11.22 -7.15 6.08
CA GLY A 172 12.04 -8.18 6.68
C GLY A 172 11.31 -9.45 7.10
N TRP A 173 10.07 -9.68 6.63
CA TRP A 173 9.30 -10.88 6.96
C TRP A 173 9.95 -12.15 6.37
N ASP A 174 9.84 -13.28 7.07
CA ASP A 174 10.43 -14.56 6.63
C ASP A 174 9.63 -15.31 5.54
N GLY A 175 8.54 -14.73 5.02
CA GLY A 175 7.67 -15.33 4.00
C GLY A 175 6.76 -16.46 4.52
N VAL A 176 6.87 -16.83 5.80
CA VAL A 176 6.14 -17.97 6.36
C VAL A 176 4.71 -17.55 6.73
N HIS A 177 3.74 -18.01 5.95
CA HIS A 177 2.31 -17.77 6.21
C HIS A 177 1.90 -18.25 7.61
N GLY A 178 1.05 -17.47 8.28
CA GLY A 178 0.65 -17.67 9.67
C GLY A 178 1.71 -17.25 10.69
N GLY A 179 2.93 -16.94 10.27
CA GLY A 179 4.01 -16.35 11.06
C GLY A 179 4.25 -14.88 10.67
N GLY A 180 4.74 -14.09 11.62
CA GLY A 180 5.13 -12.70 11.39
C GLY A 180 6.55 -12.45 11.88
N ASN A 181 7.45 -13.43 11.68
CA ASN A 181 8.83 -13.30 12.14
C ASN A 181 9.57 -12.34 11.22
N ILE A 182 10.38 -11.47 11.82
CA ILE A 182 11.25 -10.54 11.11
C ILE A 182 12.69 -11.09 11.17
N THR A 183 13.29 -11.31 10.00
CA THR A 183 14.64 -11.87 9.81
C THR A 183 15.63 -10.86 9.26
N GLY A 184 15.17 -9.73 8.74
CA GLY A 184 16.03 -8.69 8.15
C GLY A 184 15.28 -7.40 7.87
N THR A 185 15.60 -6.78 6.74
CA THR A 185 14.93 -5.60 6.17
C THR A 185 14.50 -5.92 4.74
N SER A 186 13.48 -5.23 4.22
CA SER A 186 13.08 -5.32 2.81
C SER A 186 13.64 -4.15 2.00
N SER A 187 14.19 -4.41 0.81
CA SER A 187 14.78 -3.38 -0.04
C SER A 187 13.76 -2.84 -1.03
N LEU A 188 13.58 -1.51 -1.06
CA LEU A 188 12.76 -0.79 -2.03
C LEU A 188 13.68 0.03 -2.93
N ASP A 189 13.62 -0.12 -4.26
CA ASP A 189 14.55 0.53 -5.20
C ASP A 189 14.01 1.83 -5.82
N VAL A 190 12.76 2.16 -5.50
CA VAL A 190 12.03 3.36 -5.92
C VAL A 190 11.62 4.21 -4.71
N SER A 191 11.17 5.43 -4.99
CA SER A 191 10.62 6.32 -3.97
C SER A 191 9.29 5.79 -3.40
N MET A 192 9.08 5.99 -2.10
CA MET A 192 7.84 5.67 -1.39
C MET A 192 7.14 6.96 -0.95
N VAL A 193 5.84 7.05 -1.24
CA VAL A 193 5.04 8.27 -1.10
C VAL A 193 3.73 7.98 -0.38
N PHE A 194 3.42 8.80 0.61
CA PHE A 194 2.13 8.80 1.29
C PHE A 194 1.52 10.19 1.24
N VAL A 195 0.33 10.31 0.66
CA VAL A 195 -0.39 11.57 0.53
C VAL A 195 -1.86 11.38 0.86
N ASN A 196 -2.50 12.42 1.41
CA ASN A 196 -3.93 12.44 1.72
C ASN A 196 -4.40 11.34 2.68
N TRP A 197 -3.50 10.81 3.51
CA TRP A 197 -3.78 9.80 4.52
C TRP A 197 -4.14 10.45 5.87
N ASN A 198 -5.23 9.99 6.48
CA ASN A 198 -5.71 10.50 7.76
C ASN A 198 -5.31 9.63 8.96
N GLY A 199 -5.21 8.31 8.76
CA GLY A 199 -4.72 7.40 9.79
C GLY A 199 -3.23 7.57 10.08
N ASN A 200 -2.74 6.88 11.10
CA ASN A 200 -1.30 6.84 11.36
C ASN A 200 -0.59 5.96 10.33
N ILE A 201 0.66 6.30 10.02
CA ILE A 201 1.54 5.48 9.19
C ILE A 201 2.72 5.03 10.03
N THR A 202 2.97 3.73 10.03
CA THR A 202 4.11 3.10 10.68
C THR A 202 4.91 2.34 9.63
N LEU A 203 6.21 2.59 9.54
CA LEU A 203 7.14 1.86 8.67
C LEU A 203 8.20 1.19 9.54
N ASN A 204 8.38 -0.11 9.37
CA ASN A 204 9.36 -0.90 10.11
C ASN A 204 10.24 -1.70 9.15
N ASP A 205 11.54 -1.75 9.41
CA ASP A 205 12.47 -2.69 8.78
C ASP A 205 12.54 -2.55 7.24
N LEU A 206 12.66 -1.33 6.74
CA LEU A 206 12.72 -1.02 5.30
C LEU A 206 14.01 -0.32 4.90
N ASP A 207 14.59 -0.73 3.79
CA ASP A 207 15.72 -0.07 3.13
C ASP A 207 15.29 0.58 1.82
N ILE A 208 15.02 1.88 1.85
CA ILE A 208 14.58 2.67 0.69
C ILE A 208 15.80 3.23 -0.06
N ASN A 209 16.13 2.61 -1.18
CA ASN A 209 17.23 2.92 -2.10
C ASN A 209 16.73 3.64 -3.37
N ALA A 210 16.00 4.74 -3.20
CA ALA A 210 15.32 5.44 -4.28
C ALA A 210 16.29 6.17 -5.24
N THR A 211 16.76 5.48 -6.27
CA THR A 211 17.64 6.04 -7.32
C THR A 211 16.88 6.49 -8.58
N ASP A 212 15.55 6.37 -8.55
CA ASP A 212 14.58 6.65 -9.62
C ASP A 212 14.54 8.11 -10.13
N GLY A 213 15.16 9.04 -9.41
CA GLY A 213 15.18 10.46 -9.78
C GLY A 213 13.89 11.22 -9.44
N ALA A 214 13.03 10.66 -8.57
CA ALA A 214 11.83 11.36 -8.07
C ALA A 214 12.18 12.66 -7.31
N GLY A 215 13.37 12.72 -6.71
CA GLY A 215 13.86 13.85 -5.92
C GLY A 215 13.62 13.73 -4.42
N PHE A 216 13.15 12.58 -3.97
CA PHE A 216 13.02 12.17 -2.58
C PHE A 216 13.02 10.64 -2.50
N GLY A 217 13.38 10.08 -1.35
CA GLY A 217 13.28 8.64 -1.11
C GLY A 217 11.99 8.27 -0.41
N LEU A 218 11.71 8.93 0.72
CA LEU A 218 10.43 8.85 1.43
C LEU A 218 9.76 10.22 1.43
N PHE A 219 8.51 10.29 0.97
CA PHE A 219 7.70 11.50 1.07
C PHE A 219 6.39 11.22 1.81
N VAL A 220 6.06 12.04 2.80
CA VAL A 220 4.84 11.93 3.58
C VAL A 220 4.21 13.32 3.68
N SER A 221 2.93 13.44 3.31
CA SER A 221 2.13 14.66 3.44
C SER A 221 0.72 14.31 3.91
N ASN A 222 0.54 14.16 5.23
CA ASN A 222 -0.63 13.51 5.84
C ASN A 222 -1.10 14.21 7.13
N THR A 223 -2.17 13.72 7.77
CA THR A 223 -2.64 14.29 9.05
C THR A 223 -2.31 13.45 10.28
N GLY A 224 -2.23 12.12 10.13
CA GLY A 224 -1.95 11.19 11.22
C GLY A 224 -0.50 11.18 11.71
N ASN A 225 -0.24 10.47 12.82
CA ASN A 225 1.12 10.32 13.33
C ASN A 225 1.96 9.47 12.38
N ILE A 226 3.26 9.72 12.37
CA ILE A 226 4.25 8.97 11.58
C ILE A 226 5.22 8.30 12.54
N ALA A 227 5.41 7.00 12.38
CA ALA A 227 6.41 6.22 13.10
C ALA A 227 7.34 5.52 12.11
N LEU A 228 8.65 5.70 12.28
CA LEU A 228 9.68 5.00 11.53
C LEU A 228 10.55 4.23 12.53
N ASP A 229 10.69 2.93 12.34
CA ASP A 229 11.56 2.08 13.17
C ASP A 229 12.47 1.22 12.27
N ASN A 230 13.78 1.30 12.45
CA ASN A 230 14.74 0.60 11.59
C ASN A 230 14.49 0.85 10.08
N VAL A 231 14.29 2.12 9.71
CA VAL A 231 14.09 2.53 8.31
C VAL A 231 15.33 3.25 7.80
N SER A 232 15.86 2.78 6.68
CA SER A 232 16.98 3.40 5.97
C SER A 232 16.47 4.11 4.71
N VAL A 233 16.92 5.34 4.47
CA VAL A 233 16.66 6.04 3.19
C VAL A 233 17.97 6.57 2.62
N ASN A 234 18.39 6.01 1.49
CA ASN A 234 19.70 6.26 0.92
C ASN A 234 19.70 6.53 -0.58
N GLY A 235 20.73 7.25 -1.01
CA GLY A 235 21.13 7.31 -2.42
C GLY A 235 20.19 8.13 -3.30
N THR A 236 19.33 8.98 -2.72
CA THR A 236 18.41 9.79 -3.50
C THR A 236 19.16 10.76 -4.41
N THR A 237 18.68 10.90 -5.64
CA THR A 237 19.29 11.77 -6.66
C THR A 237 18.52 13.07 -6.84
N THR A 238 19.20 14.13 -7.29
CA THR A 238 18.54 15.42 -7.51
C THR A 238 17.68 15.39 -8.78
N ASN A 239 16.40 15.74 -8.67
CA ASN A 239 15.51 15.90 -9.81
C ASN A 239 15.68 17.28 -10.50
N SER A 240 14.94 17.49 -11.60
CA SER A 240 15.04 18.75 -12.38
C SER A 240 14.62 20.02 -11.64
N PHE A 241 13.94 19.88 -10.49
CA PHE A 241 13.52 21.00 -9.64
C PHE A 241 14.49 21.27 -8.49
N GLY A 242 15.55 20.45 -8.35
CA GLY A 242 16.54 20.60 -7.29
C GLY A 242 16.20 19.86 -5.99
N PHE A 243 15.16 19.03 -5.98
CA PHE A 243 14.84 18.16 -4.84
C PHE A 243 15.71 16.91 -4.88
N GLY A 244 16.24 16.48 -3.75
CA GLY A 244 17.03 15.24 -3.61
C GLY A 244 17.14 14.82 -2.15
N ASP A 245 16.09 15.04 -1.36
CA ASP A 245 16.12 14.79 0.08
C ASP A 245 16.01 13.27 0.32
N GLY A 246 16.46 12.76 1.47
CA GLY A 246 16.23 11.37 1.85
C GLY A 246 14.75 11.18 2.18
N ALA A 247 14.34 11.69 3.34
CA ALA A 247 12.95 11.69 3.77
C ALA A 247 12.42 13.13 3.97
N VAL A 248 11.20 13.37 3.48
CA VAL A 248 10.42 14.58 3.73
C VAL A 248 9.12 14.17 4.40
N ILE A 249 8.91 14.61 5.63
CA ILE A 249 7.72 14.30 6.43
C ILE A 249 7.01 15.60 6.79
N ASP A 250 5.84 15.82 6.21
CA ASP A 250 4.90 16.88 6.56
C ASP A 250 3.63 16.24 7.16
N THR A 251 3.38 16.52 8.44
CA THR A 251 2.19 16.00 9.12
C THR A 251 1.63 16.92 10.19
N THR A 252 0.33 16.85 10.46
CA THR A 252 -0.25 17.49 11.66
C THR A 252 -0.03 16.69 12.94
N GLY A 253 0.28 15.39 12.82
CA GLY A 253 0.49 14.46 13.94
C GLY A 253 1.90 14.54 14.54
N ASN A 254 2.18 13.64 15.49
CA ASN A 254 3.52 13.41 16.03
C ASN A 254 4.37 12.61 15.04
N VAL A 255 5.69 12.76 15.15
CA VAL A 255 6.68 12.00 14.39
C VAL A 255 7.61 11.30 15.38
N ASN A 256 7.71 9.98 15.33
CA ASN A 256 8.64 9.19 16.11
C ASN A 256 9.57 8.41 15.18
N ILE A 257 10.88 8.62 15.30
CA ILE A 257 11.88 7.97 14.46
C ILE A 257 12.86 7.26 15.41
N THR A 258 12.99 5.95 15.26
CA THR A 258 13.89 5.10 16.04
C THR A 258 14.70 4.23 15.11
N GLU A 259 15.97 3.99 15.47
CA GLU A 259 16.88 3.06 14.77
C GLU A 259 16.99 3.29 13.24
N SER A 260 16.64 4.49 12.77
CA SER A 260 16.52 4.82 11.35
C SER A 260 17.70 5.68 10.88
N GLU A 261 18.02 5.60 9.59
CA GLU A 261 19.13 6.33 8.98
C GLU A 261 18.75 6.98 7.64
N PHE A 262 19.36 8.14 7.35
CA PHE A 262 19.04 8.94 6.17
C PHE A 262 20.32 9.44 5.51
N ASN A 263 21.10 8.55 4.90
CA ASN A 263 22.48 8.80 4.50
C ASN A 263 22.65 8.92 2.98
N ASN A 264 23.75 9.56 2.55
CA ASN A 264 24.16 9.64 1.13
C ASN A 264 23.09 10.19 0.16
N ASN A 265 22.17 11.03 0.66
CA ASN A 265 21.13 11.68 -0.12
C ASN A 265 21.68 12.96 -0.77
N ALA A 266 21.17 13.33 -1.95
CA ALA A 266 21.73 14.45 -2.72
C ALA A 266 21.55 15.83 -2.05
N THR A 267 20.51 15.99 -1.22
CA THR A 267 20.27 17.20 -0.41
C THR A 267 20.20 16.89 1.09
N ASN A 268 19.09 17.14 1.79
CA ASN A 268 19.00 16.84 3.22
C ASN A 268 18.75 15.34 3.43
N GLY A 269 19.30 14.76 4.50
CA GLY A 269 18.93 13.38 4.87
C GLY A 269 17.47 13.29 5.29
N LEU A 270 17.06 14.16 6.22
CA LEU A 270 15.72 14.18 6.80
C LEU A 270 15.21 15.61 6.95
N GLN A 271 14.00 15.87 6.48
CA GLN A 271 13.22 17.07 6.76
C GLN A 271 11.90 16.68 7.42
N VAL A 272 11.61 17.26 8.58
CA VAL A 272 10.35 17.04 9.30
C VAL A 272 9.67 18.38 9.58
N GLU A 273 8.42 18.50 9.14
CA GLU A 273 7.46 19.51 9.56
C GLU A 273 6.30 18.78 10.25
N SER A 274 6.07 19.11 11.53
CA SER A 274 5.09 18.43 12.36
C SER A 274 4.26 19.44 13.14
N GLY A 275 2.94 19.24 13.18
CA GLY A 275 2.04 19.93 14.10
C GLY A 275 2.13 19.42 15.54
N GLY A 276 2.74 18.23 15.74
CA GLY A 276 2.92 17.55 17.02
C GLY A 276 4.37 17.55 17.52
N THR A 277 4.72 16.52 18.29
CA THR A 277 6.09 16.30 18.80
C THR A 277 6.91 15.53 17.78
N VAL A 278 8.18 15.88 17.65
CA VAL A 278 9.18 15.12 16.88
C VAL A 278 10.16 14.48 17.86
N THR A 279 10.27 13.15 17.81
CA THR A 279 11.21 12.33 18.57
C THR A 279 12.15 11.61 17.61
N LEU A 280 13.45 11.68 17.89
CA LEU A 280 14.56 11.08 17.13
C LEU A 280 15.48 10.33 18.10
#